data_AF-A0A8J5V979-F1
#
_entry.id   AF-A0A8J5V979-F1
#
_cell.length_a   1.000
_cell.length_b   1.000
_cell.length_c   1.000
_cell.angle_alpha   90.00
_cell.angle_beta   90.00
_cell.angle_gamma   90.00
#
_symmetry.space_group_name_H-M   'P 1'
#
loop_
_entity.id
_entity.type
_entity.pdbx_description
1 polymer ?
#
loop_
_entity_poly.entity_id
_entity_poly.type
_entity_poly.pdbx_seq_one_letter_code
_entity_poly.pdbx_strand_id
1 'polypeptide(L)'
;MDRRAAVVYDAEVAGDDHERQGTVWTATSHIVAAVVGSGVLALAWTVAQLGWVVGPLVLLGFSCVTYYTSTLLANCYRFPDPVAGTPNREYIDAVRCYLGPKNVMLCGCAQYVNLWGTLVGYTITASASMIAVKRVNCFHREGYGAGDCGASGSTYMVVFGLFQLLLSQLPSLHNIAWLSVVAVATSFGYSFISLGLCAAKWASHGDVRGTLAGASVDAPREKEFNVLLALGNMAFSYTFADVLIEIQDTLRSPPAENKTMKRASFYGLSMTTVFYLLLGCTGYAAFGNDAPGNILTGFAFYEPFWLVDLANICVIVHLIGAYQVFAQPIFARLESYVACQWPDAKFINATYYVRLPGRWWPATTVAVAPLKLVLRTIIIMFTTLVAMLLPFFNAVLGLIGALGFWPLSVYFPVSMHVARLGIRRGEPRWWSLQAMSFVCFLISIAASIGSVQDIVHNLKAAAPFKTVN
;
A
#
# COMPACT_ATOMS: atom_id res chain seq x y z
N MET A 1 26.63 -33.57 35.33
CA MET A 1 26.75 -32.53 34.27
C MET A 1 25.35 -32.13 33.86
N ASP A 2 24.83 -31.10 34.52
CA ASP A 2 23.44 -30.64 34.42
C ASP A 2 23.27 -29.80 33.14
N ARG A 3 22.67 -30.36 32.07
CA ARG A 3 22.35 -29.63 30.83
C ARG A 3 21.03 -28.87 31.02
N ARG A 4 21.07 -27.79 31.79
CA ARG A 4 19.98 -26.79 31.78
C ARG A 4 20.02 -26.08 30.44
N ALA A 5 19.02 -26.31 29.60
CA ALA A 5 18.70 -25.46 28.47
C ALA A 5 18.48 -24.03 29.04
N ALA A 6 19.39 -23.12 28.71
CA ALA A 6 19.26 -21.72 29.07
C ALA A 6 18.02 -21.16 28.34
N VAL A 7 16.93 -20.99 29.09
CA VAL A 7 15.77 -20.21 28.65
C VAL A 7 16.20 -18.76 28.74
N VAL A 8 16.65 -18.20 27.62
CA VAL A 8 16.90 -16.75 27.49
C VAL A 8 15.55 -16.09 27.29
N TYR A 9 15.13 -15.30 28.26
CA TYR A 9 14.01 -14.37 28.10
C TYR A 9 14.56 -13.15 27.36
N ASP A 10 14.46 -13.15 26.03
CA ASP A 10 14.59 -11.91 25.27
C ASP A 10 13.30 -11.12 25.46
N ALA A 11 13.20 -10.45 26.61
CA ALA A 11 12.41 -9.24 26.67
C ALA A 11 13.18 -8.22 25.83
N GLU A 12 12.77 -8.04 24.57
CA GLU A 12 13.10 -6.83 23.81
C GLU A 12 12.60 -5.65 24.65
N VAL A 13 13.49 -5.11 25.48
CA VAL A 13 13.30 -3.82 26.12
C VAL A 13 13.20 -2.84 24.96
N ALA A 14 11.96 -2.41 24.67
CA ALA A 14 11.65 -1.34 23.75
C ALA A 14 12.37 -0.07 24.22
N GLY A 15 13.59 0.09 23.71
CA GLY A 15 14.54 1.10 24.12
C GLY A 15 15.83 0.95 23.32
N ASP A 16 15.75 0.49 22.08
CA ASP A 16 16.84 0.74 21.14
C ASP A 16 16.71 2.21 20.73
N ASP A 17 17.57 3.03 21.33
CA ASP A 17 17.84 4.40 20.87
C ASP A 17 18.70 4.28 19.61
N HIS A 18 18.12 3.69 18.56
CA HIS A 18 18.73 3.70 17.24
C HIS A 18 19.02 5.16 16.89
N GLU A 19 20.29 5.46 16.63
CA GLU A 19 20.71 6.79 16.26
C GLU A 19 19.92 7.21 15.00
N ARG A 20 19.06 8.23 15.14
CA ARG A 20 18.21 8.70 14.05
C ARG A 20 19.07 9.40 13.01
N GLN A 21 19.31 8.74 11.87
CA GLN A 21 20.17 9.24 10.80
C GLN A 21 19.39 9.72 9.56
N GLY A 22 18.06 9.59 9.55
CA GLY A 22 17.21 9.94 8.42
C GLY A 22 17.31 11.41 8.02
N THR A 23 17.25 11.68 6.72
CA THR A 23 17.33 13.02 6.12
C THR A 23 16.08 13.34 5.30
N VAL A 24 15.98 14.58 4.80
CA VAL A 24 14.89 14.96 3.87
C VAL A 24 14.82 14.00 2.68
N TRP A 25 15.97 13.58 2.13
CA TRP A 25 16.01 12.71 0.96
C TRP A 25 15.59 11.28 1.27
N THR A 26 16.04 10.71 2.38
CA THR A 26 15.61 9.36 2.78
C THR A 26 14.13 9.32 3.11
N ALA A 27 13.61 10.33 3.83
CA ALA A 27 12.17 10.44 4.06
C ALA A 27 11.39 10.64 2.75
N THR A 28 11.88 11.49 1.83
CA THR A 28 11.26 11.67 0.51
C THR A 28 11.20 10.33 -0.24
N SER A 29 12.29 9.55 -0.22
CA SER A 29 12.31 8.25 -0.88
C SER A 29 11.37 7.24 -0.22
N HIS A 30 11.24 7.24 1.12
CA HIS A 30 10.26 6.39 1.80
C HIS A 30 8.82 6.78 1.47
N ILE A 31 8.51 8.09 1.41
CA ILE A 31 7.19 8.59 0.99
C ILE A 31 6.92 8.16 -0.46
N VAL A 32 7.86 8.37 -1.38
CA VAL A 32 7.70 7.96 -2.78
C VAL A 32 7.52 6.44 -2.88
N ALA A 33 8.29 5.64 -2.16
CA ALA A 33 8.13 4.18 -2.18
C ALA A 33 6.76 3.73 -1.62
N ALA A 34 6.28 4.36 -0.56
CA ALA A 34 4.98 4.07 0.03
C ALA A 34 3.82 4.43 -0.90
N VAL A 35 3.92 5.58 -1.58
CA VAL A 35 2.86 6.12 -2.43
C VAL A 35 2.91 5.48 -3.83
N VAL A 36 4.09 5.44 -4.48
CA VAL A 36 4.33 4.82 -5.80
C VAL A 36 4.42 3.29 -5.67
N GLY A 37 3.27 2.67 -5.41
CA GLY A 37 3.04 1.22 -5.37
C GLY A 37 1.98 0.78 -6.40
N SER A 38 1.19 -0.24 -6.06
CA SER A 38 0.14 -0.77 -6.93
C SER A 38 -0.89 0.28 -7.40
N GLY A 39 -1.11 1.35 -6.62
CA GLY A 39 -2.06 2.41 -6.96
C GLY A 39 -1.73 3.20 -8.22
N VAL A 40 -0.46 3.25 -8.65
CA VAL A 40 -0.08 3.95 -9.90
C VAL A 40 -0.56 3.20 -11.15
N LEU A 41 -0.71 1.88 -11.05
CA LEU A 41 -1.11 1.02 -12.17
C LEU A 41 -2.58 1.23 -12.58
N ALA A 42 -3.42 1.75 -11.68
CA ALA A 42 -4.83 2.02 -11.91
C ALA A 42 -5.11 3.40 -12.54
N LEU A 43 -4.12 4.30 -12.59
CA LEU A 43 -4.36 5.73 -12.85
C LEU A 43 -4.89 6.02 -14.25
N ALA A 44 -4.46 5.27 -15.27
CA ALA A 44 -5.00 5.41 -16.61
C ALA A 44 -6.51 5.13 -16.63
N TRP A 45 -6.93 4.06 -15.94
CA TRP A 45 -8.34 3.70 -15.80
C TRP A 45 -9.12 4.72 -14.97
N THR A 46 -8.58 5.21 -13.86
CA THR A 46 -9.30 6.20 -13.03
C THR A 46 -9.51 7.52 -13.76
N VAL A 47 -8.51 8.00 -14.50
CA VAL A 47 -8.65 9.18 -15.37
C VAL A 47 -9.64 8.88 -16.50
N ALA A 48 -9.64 7.67 -17.08
CA ALA A 48 -10.63 7.28 -18.06
C ALA A 48 -12.06 7.29 -17.50
N GLN A 49 -12.26 6.93 -16.23
CA GLN A 49 -13.59 6.99 -15.61
C GLN A 49 -14.05 8.43 -15.35
N LEU A 50 -13.15 9.36 -15.01
CA LEU A 50 -13.52 10.74 -14.67
C LEU A 50 -13.42 11.71 -15.86
N GLY A 51 -12.69 11.34 -16.91
CA GLY A 51 -12.49 12.16 -18.10
C GLY A 51 -11.37 13.21 -17.97
N TRP A 52 -11.14 13.93 -19.08
CA TRP A 52 -10.01 14.85 -19.25
C TRP A 52 -9.97 16.02 -18.28
N VAL A 53 -11.12 16.42 -17.73
CA VAL A 53 -11.21 17.57 -16.81
C VAL A 53 -11.25 17.11 -15.36
N VAL A 54 -12.24 16.29 -15.01
CA VAL A 54 -12.48 15.92 -13.61
C VAL A 54 -11.36 15.00 -13.09
N GLY A 55 -10.85 14.07 -13.91
CA GLY A 55 -9.80 13.13 -13.48
C GLY A 55 -8.55 13.83 -12.94
N PRO A 56 -7.88 14.68 -13.75
CA PRO A 56 -6.71 15.43 -13.30
C PRO A 56 -6.98 16.36 -12.11
N LEU A 57 -8.13 17.03 -12.07
CA LEU A 57 -8.50 17.91 -10.96
C LEU A 57 -8.69 17.14 -9.65
N VAL A 58 -9.30 15.96 -9.71
CA VAL A 58 -9.48 15.10 -8.53
C VAL A 58 -8.14 14.56 -8.04
N LEU A 59 -7.23 14.15 -8.93
CA LEU A 59 -5.86 13.76 -8.55
C LEU A 59 -5.12 14.88 -7.82
N LEU A 60 -5.19 16.11 -8.36
CA LEU A 60 -4.63 17.29 -7.71
C LEU A 60 -5.31 17.55 -6.35
N GLY A 61 -6.63 17.40 -6.27
CA GLY A 61 -7.40 17.57 -5.04
C GLY A 61 -6.96 16.60 -3.93
N PHE A 62 -6.85 15.31 -4.25
CA PHE A 62 -6.31 14.31 -3.31
C PHE A 62 -4.90 14.66 -2.86
N SER A 63 -4.02 15.04 -3.79
CA SER A 63 -2.65 15.46 -3.45
C SER A 63 -2.62 16.66 -2.49
N CYS A 64 -3.41 17.70 -2.77
CA CYS A 64 -3.49 18.90 -1.94
C CYS A 64 -4.01 18.58 -0.53
N VAL A 65 -5.10 17.80 -0.44
CA VAL A 65 -5.67 17.40 0.86
C VAL A 65 -4.66 16.57 1.64
N THR A 66 -4.07 15.54 1.01
CA THR A 66 -3.09 14.67 1.64
C THR A 66 -1.86 15.45 2.09
N TYR A 67 -1.31 16.34 1.27
CA TYR A 67 -0.19 17.19 1.67
C TYR A 67 -0.55 18.04 2.90
N TYR A 68 -1.71 18.71 2.84
CA TYR A 68 -2.17 19.55 3.94
C TYR A 68 -2.29 18.76 5.24
N THR A 69 -3.00 17.63 5.23
CA THR A 69 -3.20 16.81 6.44
C THR A 69 -1.92 16.12 6.91
N SER A 70 -1.02 15.72 6.01
CA SER A 70 0.33 15.25 6.37
C SER A 70 1.13 16.32 7.09
N THR A 71 1.01 17.60 6.72
CA THR A 71 1.68 18.68 7.48
C THR A 71 1.10 18.86 8.88
N LEU A 72 -0.21 18.62 9.05
CA LEU A 72 -0.87 18.64 10.36
C LEU A 72 -0.36 17.49 11.23
N LEU A 73 -0.35 16.27 10.66
CA LEU A 73 0.11 15.05 11.31
C LEU A 73 1.57 15.15 11.73
N ALA A 74 2.44 15.72 10.89
CA ALA A 74 3.86 15.89 11.20
C ALA A 74 4.11 16.76 12.44
N ASN A 75 3.17 17.67 12.78
CA ASN A 75 3.23 18.45 14.03
C ASN A 75 2.76 17.68 15.26
N CYS A 76 2.09 16.54 15.07
CA CYS A 76 1.56 15.71 16.14
C CYS A 76 2.52 14.56 16.51
N TYR A 77 3.68 14.48 15.86
CA TYR A 77 4.74 13.54 16.20
C TYR A 77 5.20 13.68 17.66
N ARG A 78 5.40 14.90 18.14
CA ARG A 78 5.72 15.19 19.55
C ARG A 78 4.49 15.70 20.30
N PHE A 79 4.38 15.37 21.59
CA PHE A 79 3.33 15.85 22.50
C PHE A 79 3.94 16.42 23.78
N PRO A 80 3.41 17.52 24.37
CA PRO A 80 2.32 18.36 23.88
C PRO A 80 2.77 19.41 22.84
N ASP A 81 4.07 19.68 22.75
CA ASP A 81 4.67 20.64 21.83
C ASP A 81 5.33 19.93 20.63
N PRO A 82 5.21 20.45 19.39
CA PRO A 82 5.73 19.79 18.18
C PRO A 82 7.26 19.72 18.10
N VAL A 83 7.98 20.44 18.97
CA VAL A 83 9.46 20.48 18.99
C VAL A 83 9.99 20.02 20.36
N ALA A 84 9.45 20.57 21.44
CA ALA A 84 9.91 20.28 22.80
C ALA A 84 9.21 19.06 23.45
N GLY A 85 8.13 18.56 22.86
CA GLY A 85 7.36 17.43 23.41
C GLY A 85 8.08 16.08 23.30
N THR A 86 7.54 15.09 23.99
CA THR A 86 7.98 13.69 23.89
C THR A 86 7.55 13.09 22.56
N PRO A 87 8.43 12.33 21.87
CA PRO A 87 8.11 11.71 20.60
C PRO A 87 7.12 10.54 20.76
N ASN A 88 6.17 10.45 19.84
CA ASN A 88 5.35 9.26 19.62
C ASN A 88 5.98 8.49 18.45
N ARG A 89 6.45 7.26 18.69
CA ARG A 89 7.15 6.47 17.65
C ARG A 89 6.18 5.84 16.65
N GLU A 90 4.93 5.62 17.06
CA GLU A 90 3.87 5.06 16.22
C GLU A 90 2.69 6.02 16.07
N TYR A 91 1.99 5.93 14.93
CA TYR A 91 0.79 6.72 14.66
C TYR A 91 -0.27 6.58 15.77
N ILE A 92 -0.51 5.35 16.22
CA ILE A 92 -1.54 5.03 17.20
C ILE A 92 -1.23 5.62 18.59
N ASP A 93 0.05 5.80 18.92
CA ASP A 93 0.48 6.44 20.16
C ASP A 93 0.21 7.95 20.12
N ALA A 94 0.43 8.60 18.97
CA ALA A 94 0.05 10.00 18.79
C ALA A 94 -1.47 10.19 18.98
N VAL A 95 -2.28 9.29 18.42
CA VAL A 95 -3.74 9.30 18.63
C VAL A 95 -4.09 9.11 20.12
N ARG A 96 -3.41 8.20 20.83
CA ARG A 96 -3.62 7.98 22.27
C ARG A 96 -3.34 9.26 23.07
N CYS A 97 -2.21 9.91 22.82
CA CYS A 97 -1.79 11.11 23.54
C CYS A 97 -2.70 12.32 23.28
N TYR A 98 -3.10 12.55 22.04
CA TYR A 98 -3.91 13.73 21.68
C TYR A 98 -5.42 13.55 21.86
N LEU A 99 -5.95 12.34 21.61
CA LEU A 99 -7.40 12.08 21.51
C LEU A 99 -7.92 11.08 22.54
N GLY A 100 -7.03 10.44 23.31
CA GLY A 100 -7.38 9.53 24.39
C GLY A 100 -7.76 8.10 23.94
N PRO A 101 -8.04 7.21 24.91
CA PRO A 101 -8.08 5.76 24.69
C PRO A 101 -9.23 5.28 23.80
N LYS A 102 -10.36 5.99 23.75
CA LYS A 102 -11.49 5.59 22.89
C LYS A 102 -11.12 5.69 21.40
N ASN A 103 -10.34 6.70 21.03
CA ASN A 103 -9.90 6.92 19.65
C ASN A 103 -8.82 5.92 19.22
N VAL A 104 -8.09 5.34 20.17
CA VAL A 104 -7.11 4.26 19.90
C VAL A 104 -7.78 3.03 19.28
N MET A 105 -8.97 2.65 19.76
CA MET A 105 -9.70 1.51 19.19
C MET A 105 -10.12 1.78 17.74
N LEU A 106 -10.69 2.96 17.48
CA LEU A 106 -11.09 3.35 16.12
C LEU A 106 -9.88 3.43 15.17
N CYS A 107 -8.78 4.04 15.63
CA CYS A 107 -7.53 4.13 14.88
C CYS A 107 -6.95 2.75 14.61
N GLY A 108 -6.89 1.87 15.61
CA GLY A 108 -6.42 0.50 15.46
C GLY A 108 -7.26 -0.27 14.45
N CYS A 109 -8.59 -0.20 14.53
CA CYS A 109 -9.46 -0.85 13.55
C CYS A 109 -9.17 -0.34 12.12
N ALA A 110 -9.14 0.98 11.91
CA ALA A 110 -8.87 1.54 10.59
C ALA A 110 -7.46 1.18 10.07
N GLN A 111 -6.42 1.33 10.91
CA GLN A 111 -5.04 1.11 10.54
C GLN A 111 -4.76 -0.37 10.24
N TYR A 112 -5.15 -1.30 11.12
CA TYR A 112 -4.87 -2.72 10.89
C TYR A 112 -5.73 -3.32 9.76
N VAL A 113 -6.97 -2.85 9.55
CA VAL A 113 -7.76 -3.23 8.36
C VAL A 113 -7.09 -2.72 7.08
N ASN A 114 -6.58 -1.49 7.08
CA ASN A 114 -5.89 -0.91 5.92
C ASN A 114 -4.56 -1.63 5.61
N LEU A 115 -3.76 -1.92 6.64
CA LEU A 115 -2.51 -2.68 6.51
C LEU A 115 -2.79 -4.09 5.96
N TRP A 116 -3.75 -4.81 6.54
CA TRP A 116 -4.10 -6.16 6.07
C TRP A 116 -4.72 -6.15 4.67
N GLY A 117 -5.60 -5.19 4.38
CA GLY A 117 -6.18 -4.99 3.05
C GLY A 117 -5.09 -4.75 2.01
N THR A 118 -4.08 -3.95 2.34
CA THR A 118 -2.90 -3.73 1.48
C THR A 118 -2.15 -5.04 1.18
N LEU A 119 -2.01 -5.96 2.14
CA LEU A 119 -1.42 -7.29 1.89
C LEU A 119 -2.24 -8.12 0.89
N VAL A 120 -3.57 -8.05 0.96
CA VAL A 120 -4.47 -8.66 -0.03
C VAL A 120 -4.24 -8.02 -1.41
N GLY A 121 -4.24 -6.68 -1.48
CA GLY A 121 -4.01 -5.93 -2.72
C GLY A 121 -2.66 -6.24 -3.36
N TYR A 122 -1.59 -6.39 -2.56
CA TYR A 122 -0.27 -6.79 -3.05
C TYR A 122 -0.24 -8.21 -3.59
N THR A 123 -0.94 -9.14 -2.94
CA THR A 123 -1.06 -10.52 -3.43
C THR A 123 -1.76 -10.57 -4.78
N ILE A 124 -2.84 -9.79 -4.95
CA ILE A 124 -3.54 -9.66 -6.24
C ILE A 124 -2.63 -9.04 -7.29
N THR A 125 -2.00 -7.91 -6.98
CA THR A 125 -1.18 -7.16 -7.94
C THR A 125 0.04 -7.97 -8.39
N ALA A 126 0.77 -8.58 -7.46
CA ALA A 126 1.94 -9.40 -7.79
C ALA A 126 1.56 -10.62 -8.63
N SER A 127 0.42 -11.26 -8.32
CA SER A 127 -0.09 -12.38 -9.14
C SER A 127 -0.46 -11.94 -10.55
N ALA A 128 -1.11 -10.79 -10.71
CA ALA A 128 -1.45 -10.22 -12.02
C ALA A 128 -0.19 -9.92 -12.85
N SER A 129 0.88 -9.40 -12.21
CA SER A 129 2.16 -9.17 -12.87
C SER A 129 2.86 -10.47 -13.28
N MET A 130 2.83 -11.52 -12.45
CA MET A 130 3.39 -12.83 -12.84
C MET A 130 2.62 -13.47 -14.01
N ILE A 131 1.29 -13.31 -14.04
CA ILE A 131 0.44 -13.73 -15.15
C ILE A 131 0.81 -12.95 -16.42
N ALA A 132 1.01 -11.64 -16.33
CA ALA A 132 1.40 -10.80 -17.46
C ALA A 132 2.73 -11.26 -18.07
N VAL A 133 3.75 -11.52 -17.24
CA VAL A 133 5.04 -12.07 -17.69
C VAL A 133 4.85 -13.39 -18.45
N LYS A 134 4.08 -14.33 -17.88
CA LYS A 134 3.81 -15.62 -18.55
C LYS A 134 3.09 -15.41 -19.90
N ARG A 135 2.05 -14.56 -19.93
CA ARG A 135 1.24 -14.33 -21.12
C ARG A 135 2.03 -13.68 -22.24
N VAL A 136 2.79 -12.64 -21.92
CA VAL A 136 3.60 -11.90 -22.90
C VAL A 136 4.68 -12.80 -23.53
N ASN A 137 5.35 -13.63 -22.73
CA ASN A 137 6.30 -14.62 -23.25
C ASN A 137 5.64 -15.71 -24.10
N CYS A 138 4.44 -16.15 -23.72
CA CYS A 138 3.66 -17.12 -24.50
C CYS A 138 3.29 -16.56 -25.88
N PHE A 139 2.71 -15.36 -25.94
CA PHE A 139 2.35 -14.71 -27.20
C PHE A 139 3.56 -14.39 -28.08
N HIS A 140 4.70 -14.01 -27.48
CA HIS A 140 5.93 -13.80 -28.23
C HIS A 140 6.45 -15.09 -28.88
N ARG A 141 6.39 -16.22 -28.16
CA ARG A 141 6.87 -17.52 -28.65
C ARG A 141 5.93 -18.19 -29.64
N GLU A 142 4.62 -18.16 -29.36
CA GLU A 142 3.61 -18.96 -30.06
C GLU A 142 2.78 -18.12 -31.05
N GLY A 143 2.94 -16.80 -31.04
CA GLY A 143 2.18 -15.86 -31.87
C GLY A 143 0.84 -15.46 -31.26
N TYR A 144 0.29 -14.33 -31.70
CA TYR A 144 -0.95 -13.73 -31.19
C TYR A 144 -2.23 -14.59 -31.36
N GLY A 145 -2.15 -15.68 -32.14
CA GLY A 145 -3.26 -16.62 -32.38
C GLY A 145 -3.22 -17.90 -31.55
N ALA A 146 -2.29 -18.05 -30.61
CA ALA A 146 -2.18 -19.22 -29.75
C ALA A 146 -3.41 -19.33 -28.83
N GLY A 147 -4.14 -20.45 -28.92
CA GLY A 147 -5.45 -20.62 -28.29
C GLY A 147 -5.45 -20.82 -26.78
N ASP A 148 -4.29 -21.03 -26.13
CA ASP A 148 -4.24 -21.31 -24.69
C ASP A 148 -2.97 -20.77 -23.98
N CYS A 149 -2.82 -19.44 -23.94
CA CYS A 149 -1.85 -18.78 -23.04
C CYS A 149 -2.44 -18.55 -21.63
N GLY A 150 -3.38 -19.41 -21.20
CA GLY A 150 -4.07 -19.33 -19.92
C GLY A 150 -3.10 -19.40 -18.73
N ALA A 151 -3.36 -18.57 -17.72
CA ALA A 151 -2.62 -18.57 -16.48
C ALA A 151 -3.61 -18.60 -15.31
N SER A 152 -3.46 -19.59 -14.43
CA SER A 152 -4.30 -19.69 -13.24
C SER A 152 -3.92 -18.60 -12.24
N GLY A 153 -4.81 -17.62 -12.04
CA GLY A 153 -4.60 -16.55 -11.08
C GLY A 153 -4.40 -17.05 -9.65
N SER A 154 -5.19 -18.06 -9.24
CA SER A 154 -5.08 -18.68 -7.92
C SER A 154 -3.72 -19.35 -7.70
N THR A 155 -3.16 -19.99 -8.73
CA THR A 155 -1.83 -20.59 -8.66
C THR A 155 -0.76 -19.54 -8.37
N TYR A 156 -0.78 -18.41 -9.07
CA TYR A 156 0.20 -17.34 -8.86
C TYR A 156 0.02 -16.62 -7.51
N MET A 157 -1.22 -16.50 -7.01
CA MET A 157 -1.47 -16.01 -5.66
C MET A 157 -0.90 -16.94 -4.59
N VAL A 158 -1.06 -18.27 -4.76
CA VAL A 158 -0.45 -19.26 -3.85
C VAL A 158 1.07 -19.19 -3.93
N VAL A 159 1.67 -19.09 -5.12
CA VAL A 159 3.12 -18.94 -5.28
C VAL A 159 3.63 -17.70 -4.55
N PHE A 160 2.98 -16.55 -4.73
CA PHE A 160 3.35 -15.33 -4.00
C PHE A 160 3.19 -15.51 -2.49
N GLY A 161 2.06 -16.07 -2.04
CA GLY A 161 1.79 -16.36 -0.63
C GLY A 161 2.83 -17.28 0.02
N LEU A 162 3.29 -18.33 -0.70
CA LEU A 162 4.36 -19.21 -0.24
C LEU A 162 5.69 -18.45 -0.11
N PHE A 163 6.00 -17.55 -1.05
CA PHE A 163 7.19 -16.72 -0.97
C PHE A 163 7.13 -15.78 0.25
N GLN A 164 5.97 -15.14 0.47
CA GLN A 164 5.74 -14.29 1.63
C GLN A 164 5.79 -15.08 2.94
N LEU A 165 5.27 -16.30 2.95
CA LEU A 165 5.33 -17.19 4.09
C LEU A 165 6.78 -17.43 4.50
N LEU A 166 7.64 -17.82 3.56
CA LEU A 166 9.06 -18.05 3.81
C LEU A 166 9.75 -16.78 4.34
N LEU A 167 9.55 -15.64 3.67
CA LEU A 167 10.18 -14.38 4.06
C LEU A 167 9.71 -13.89 5.43
N SER A 168 8.44 -14.04 5.75
CA SER A 168 7.88 -13.64 7.04
C SER A 168 8.34 -14.53 8.20
N GLN A 169 8.93 -15.70 7.95
CA GLN A 169 9.58 -16.48 9.02
C GLN A 169 11.02 -16.05 9.30
N LEU A 170 11.63 -15.24 8.43
CA LEU A 170 12.97 -14.75 8.68
C LEU A 170 12.97 -13.75 9.84
N PRO A 171 14.02 -13.74 10.69
CA PRO A 171 14.22 -12.69 11.69
C PRO A 171 14.13 -11.31 11.02
N SER A 172 13.61 -10.30 11.73
CA SER A 172 13.45 -8.95 11.17
C SER A 172 14.75 -8.55 10.46
N LEU A 173 14.63 -8.17 9.18
CA LEU A 173 15.78 -7.87 8.32
C LEU A 173 16.50 -6.63 8.86
N HIS A 174 17.35 -6.77 9.87
CA HIS A 174 17.93 -5.66 10.64
C HIS A 174 18.80 -4.71 9.79
N ASN A 175 19.05 -5.05 8.52
CA ASN A 175 19.60 -4.17 7.48
C ASN A 175 18.53 -3.85 6.41
N ILE A 176 17.55 -2.98 6.71
CA ILE A 176 16.43 -2.61 5.80
C ILE A 176 16.83 -1.57 4.73
N ALA A 177 18.01 -0.95 4.86
CA ALA A 177 18.42 0.13 3.95
C ALA A 177 18.45 -0.30 2.48
N TRP A 178 18.96 -1.50 2.19
CA TRP A 178 19.01 -2.02 0.81
C TRP A 178 17.63 -2.35 0.25
N LEU A 179 16.69 -2.83 1.10
CA LEU A 179 15.30 -3.08 0.68
C LEU A 179 14.61 -1.79 0.26
N SER A 180 14.88 -0.69 0.98
CA SER A 180 14.34 0.62 0.64
C SER A 180 14.87 1.12 -0.70
N VAL A 181 16.17 0.93 -0.98
CA VAL A 181 16.77 1.26 -2.28
C VAL A 181 16.14 0.43 -3.40
N VAL A 182 16.00 -0.89 -3.22
CA VAL A 182 15.38 -1.77 -4.21
C VAL A 182 13.93 -1.39 -4.46
N ALA A 183 13.15 -1.11 -3.40
CA ALA A 183 11.75 -0.67 -3.53
C ALA A 183 11.64 0.61 -4.35
N VAL A 184 12.44 1.63 -4.04
CA VAL A 184 12.45 2.91 -4.80
C VAL A 184 12.86 2.69 -6.26
N ALA A 185 13.94 1.92 -6.49
CA ALA A 185 14.44 1.68 -7.85
C ALA A 185 13.41 0.93 -8.71
N THR A 186 12.76 -0.09 -8.13
CA THR A 186 11.73 -0.86 -8.84
C THR A 186 10.44 -0.05 -9.03
N SER A 187 10.00 0.75 -8.04
CA SER A 187 8.92 1.73 -8.17
C SER A 187 9.08 2.64 -9.37
N PHE A 188 10.23 3.31 -9.46
CA PHE A 188 10.52 4.17 -10.60
C PHE A 188 10.66 3.36 -11.88
N GLY A 189 11.29 2.18 -11.83
CA GLY A 189 11.47 1.30 -12.98
C GLY A 189 10.16 0.99 -13.70
N TYR A 190 9.22 0.32 -13.02
CA TYR A 190 7.95 -0.04 -13.67
C TYR A 190 7.10 1.19 -14.01
N SER A 191 7.19 2.26 -13.23
CA SER A 191 6.47 3.51 -13.46
C SER A 191 6.93 4.19 -14.74
N PHE A 192 8.24 4.47 -14.90
CA PHE A 192 8.80 5.10 -16.11
C PHE A 192 8.62 4.24 -17.34
N ILE A 193 8.76 2.92 -17.21
CA ILE A 193 8.47 1.99 -18.31
C ILE A 193 7.00 2.10 -18.74
N SER A 194 6.06 2.08 -17.78
CA SER A 194 4.62 2.24 -18.07
C SER A 194 4.32 3.55 -18.79
N LEU A 195 4.92 4.66 -18.33
CA LEU A 195 4.77 5.97 -18.96
C LEU A 195 5.32 5.97 -20.39
N GLY A 196 6.50 5.40 -20.60
CA GLY A 196 7.12 5.28 -21.93
C GLY A 196 6.29 4.43 -22.89
N LEU A 197 5.77 3.29 -22.43
CA LEU A 197 4.88 2.42 -23.20
C LEU A 197 3.58 3.13 -23.57
N CYS A 198 2.95 3.85 -22.63
CA CYS A 198 1.75 4.65 -22.90
C CYS A 198 2.04 5.77 -23.91
N ALA A 199 3.14 6.50 -23.75
CA ALA A 199 3.54 7.56 -24.67
C ALA A 199 3.82 7.03 -26.08
N ALA A 200 4.51 5.91 -26.21
CA ALA A 200 4.75 5.25 -27.49
C ALA A 200 3.44 4.78 -28.15
N LYS A 201 2.51 4.23 -27.36
CA LYS A 201 1.18 3.82 -27.85
C LYS A 201 0.39 5.01 -28.35
N TRP A 202 0.33 6.11 -27.59
CA TRP A 202 -0.31 7.34 -28.02
C TRP A 202 0.31 7.88 -29.32
N ALA A 203 1.64 7.93 -29.39
CA ALA A 203 2.35 8.38 -30.59
C ALA A 203 2.08 7.49 -31.83
N SER A 204 1.75 6.20 -31.64
CA SER A 204 1.51 5.26 -32.74
C SER A 204 0.24 5.56 -33.56
N HIS A 205 -0.78 6.19 -32.95
CA HIS A 205 -2.01 6.55 -33.65
C HIS A 205 -2.21 8.06 -33.83
N GLY A 206 -1.40 8.92 -33.19
CA GLY A 206 -1.42 10.38 -33.41
C GLY A 206 -2.62 11.11 -32.81
N ASP A 207 -3.75 10.45 -32.59
CA ASP A 207 -4.96 11.05 -32.01
C ASP A 207 -4.99 11.00 -30.48
N VAL A 208 -5.54 12.02 -29.84
CA VAL A 208 -5.81 12.03 -28.39
C VAL A 208 -7.14 11.34 -28.13
N ARG A 209 -7.10 10.13 -27.55
CA ARG A 209 -8.32 9.38 -27.21
C ARG A 209 -8.99 9.90 -25.95
N GLY A 210 -10.20 9.41 -25.71
CA GLY A 210 -11.01 9.75 -24.54
C GLY A 210 -11.92 10.96 -24.74
N THR A 211 -12.86 11.13 -23.83
CA THR A 211 -13.83 12.23 -23.82
C THR A 211 -13.65 13.13 -22.59
N LEU A 212 -14.28 14.31 -22.63
CA LEU A 212 -14.33 15.24 -21.49
C LEU A 212 -14.99 14.63 -20.25
N ALA A 213 -16.02 13.80 -20.44
CA ALA A 213 -16.81 13.19 -19.36
C ALA A 213 -16.32 11.77 -18.96
N GLY A 214 -15.29 11.26 -19.63
CA GLY A 214 -14.77 9.92 -19.39
C GLY A 214 -15.48 8.82 -20.20
N ALA A 215 -15.22 7.57 -19.82
CA ALA A 215 -15.76 6.39 -20.48
C ALA A 215 -17.30 6.41 -20.53
N SER A 216 -17.90 6.24 -21.71
CA SER A 216 -19.33 5.99 -21.83
C SER A 216 -19.58 4.50 -21.63
N VAL A 217 -20.42 4.14 -20.65
CA VAL A 217 -20.92 2.76 -20.49
C VAL A 217 -22.37 2.75 -20.97
N ASP A 218 -22.79 1.68 -21.66
CA ASP A 218 -24.15 1.54 -22.21
C ASP A 218 -25.24 1.67 -21.13
N ALA A 219 -24.89 1.36 -19.87
CA ALA A 219 -25.73 1.56 -18.69
C ALA A 219 -25.26 2.76 -17.84
N PRO A 220 -26.06 3.84 -17.71
CA PRO A 220 -25.70 5.01 -16.89
C PRO A 220 -25.36 4.69 -15.42
N ARG A 221 -26.03 3.69 -14.82
CA ARG A 221 -25.77 3.28 -13.43
C ARG A 221 -24.39 2.65 -13.24
N GLU A 222 -23.89 1.90 -14.22
CA GLU A 222 -22.56 1.30 -14.14
C GLU A 222 -21.47 2.37 -14.23
N LYS A 223 -21.72 3.41 -15.04
CA LYS A 223 -20.84 4.57 -15.11
C LYS A 223 -20.69 5.27 -13.76
N GLU A 224 -21.81 5.50 -13.06
CA GLU A 224 -21.79 6.15 -11.74
C GLU A 224 -20.95 5.35 -10.74
N PHE A 225 -21.14 4.04 -10.64
CA PHE A 225 -20.35 3.20 -9.75
C PHE A 225 -18.86 3.15 -10.13
N ASN A 226 -18.53 3.14 -11.42
CA ASN A 226 -17.14 3.21 -11.88
C ASN A 226 -16.45 4.52 -11.49
N VAL A 227 -17.17 5.64 -11.55
CA VAL A 227 -16.66 6.93 -11.06
C VAL A 227 -16.39 6.88 -9.57
N LEU A 228 -17.31 6.32 -8.77
CA LEU A 228 -17.11 6.15 -7.33
C LEU A 228 -15.91 5.25 -7.02
N LEU A 229 -15.79 4.13 -7.73
CA LEU A 229 -14.64 3.22 -7.62
C LEU A 229 -13.32 3.90 -8.00
N ALA A 230 -13.33 4.76 -9.03
CA ALA A 230 -12.16 5.54 -9.43
C ALA A 230 -11.70 6.50 -8.34
N LEU A 231 -12.63 7.13 -7.59
CA LEU A 231 -12.29 7.95 -6.43
C LEU A 231 -11.56 7.14 -5.35
N GLY A 232 -12.00 5.91 -5.09
CA GLY A 232 -11.33 5.00 -4.15
C GLY A 232 -9.92 4.63 -4.60
N ASN A 233 -9.75 4.32 -5.89
CA ASN A 233 -8.42 4.00 -6.45
C ASN A 233 -7.48 5.22 -6.38
N MET A 234 -7.97 6.43 -6.68
CA MET A 234 -7.18 7.65 -6.52
C MET A 234 -6.82 7.92 -5.05
N ALA A 235 -7.75 7.69 -4.12
CA ALA A 235 -7.50 7.81 -2.69
C ALA A 235 -6.40 6.83 -2.23
N PHE A 236 -6.46 5.58 -2.70
CA PHE A 236 -5.43 4.57 -2.46
C PHE A 236 -4.06 5.02 -2.97
N SER A 237 -3.99 5.60 -4.16
CA SER A 237 -2.73 6.09 -4.74
C SER A 237 -2.04 7.17 -3.90
N TYR A 238 -2.73 7.85 -2.98
CA TYR A 238 -2.13 8.87 -2.09
C TYR A 238 -2.00 8.41 -0.63
N THR A 239 -2.08 7.11 -0.37
CA THR A 239 -2.03 6.55 0.99
C THR A 239 -0.59 6.37 1.47
N PHE A 240 -0.20 7.13 2.50
CA PHE A 240 1.02 6.88 3.29
C PHE A 240 0.93 7.44 4.73
N ALA A 241 -0.22 8.02 5.10
CA ALA A 241 -0.38 8.70 6.38
C ALA A 241 -0.24 7.75 7.57
N ASP A 242 -0.61 6.49 7.39
CA ASP A 242 -0.52 5.38 8.35
C ASP A 242 0.90 4.92 8.67
N VAL A 243 1.89 5.37 7.88
CA VAL A 243 3.33 5.14 8.12
C VAL A 243 4.12 6.45 8.26
N LEU A 244 3.44 7.61 8.25
CA LEU A 244 4.10 8.93 8.25
C LEU A 244 4.88 9.17 9.55
N ILE A 245 4.30 8.81 10.69
CA ILE A 245 4.90 9.02 12.01
C ILE A 245 6.14 8.13 12.19
N GLU A 246 6.05 6.90 11.71
CA GLU A 246 7.11 5.91 11.72
C GLU A 246 8.27 6.35 10.82
N ILE A 247 7.98 6.88 9.61
CA ILE A 247 9.01 7.51 8.75
C ILE A 247 9.64 8.72 9.48
N GLN A 248 8.82 9.55 10.12
CA GLN A 248 9.28 10.74 10.85
C GLN A 248 10.16 10.37 12.06
N ASP A 249 9.91 9.23 12.71
CA ASP A 249 10.71 8.75 13.84
C ASP A 249 12.15 8.39 13.44
N THR A 250 12.40 8.09 12.17
CA THR A 250 13.76 7.82 11.66
C THR A 250 14.60 9.10 11.45
N LEU A 251 13.98 10.28 11.46
CA LEU A 251 14.62 11.53 11.07
C LEU A 251 15.57 12.05 12.15
N ARG A 252 16.77 12.45 11.72
CA ARG A 252 17.72 13.14 12.58
C ARG A 252 17.20 14.51 12.99
N SER A 253 17.59 14.96 14.18
CA SER A 253 17.34 16.30 14.70
C SER A 253 18.62 16.82 15.37
N PRO A 254 19.09 18.05 15.08
CA PRO A 254 18.45 19.12 14.30
C PRO A 254 18.57 19.00 12.75
N PRO A 255 17.70 19.69 11.96
CA PRO A 255 16.54 20.49 12.41
C PRO A 255 15.39 19.59 12.90
N ALA A 256 14.43 20.18 13.62
CA ALA A 256 13.28 19.44 14.17
C ALA A 256 12.60 18.55 13.11
N GLU A 257 12.23 17.34 13.52
CA GLU A 257 11.77 16.25 12.66
C GLU A 257 10.55 16.69 11.84
N ASN A 258 9.65 17.48 12.42
CA ASN A 258 8.47 18.00 11.75
C ASN A 258 8.80 18.96 10.58
N LYS A 259 9.90 19.72 10.64
CA LYS A 259 10.35 20.61 9.55
C LYS A 259 10.89 19.79 8.40
N THR A 260 11.72 18.80 8.73
CA THR A 260 12.27 17.84 7.77
C THR A 260 11.15 17.05 7.08
N MET A 261 10.19 16.54 7.87
CA MET A 261 9.09 15.73 7.36
C MET A 261 8.12 16.50 6.46
N LYS A 262 7.82 17.77 6.78
CA LYS A 262 7.00 18.63 5.89
C LYS A 262 7.67 18.88 4.55
N ARG A 263 8.98 19.13 4.54
CA ARG A 263 9.76 19.30 3.29
C ARG A 263 9.78 18.01 2.48
N ALA A 264 10.02 16.88 3.14
CA ALA A 264 10.00 15.57 2.50
C ALA A 264 8.62 15.24 1.92
N SER A 265 7.54 15.52 2.67
CA SER A 265 6.15 15.34 2.23
C SER A 265 5.83 16.21 1.01
N PHE A 266 6.27 17.48 1.01
CA PHE A 266 6.10 18.36 -0.14
C PHE A 266 6.81 17.82 -1.38
N TYR A 267 8.10 17.44 -1.28
CA TYR A 267 8.85 16.90 -2.42
C TYR A 267 8.28 15.57 -2.91
N GLY A 268 7.99 14.64 -2.01
CA GLY A 268 7.48 13.31 -2.33
C GLY A 268 6.11 13.37 -3.00
N LEU A 269 5.15 14.11 -2.44
CA LEU A 269 3.81 14.25 -3.01
C LEU A 269 3.82 15.06 -4.31
N SER A 270 4.62 16.12 -4.42
CA SER A 270 4.72 16.90 -5.66
C SER A 270 5.27 16.04 -6.80
N MET A 271 6.39 15.33 -6.57
CA MET A 271 7.00 14.43 -7.55
C MET A 271 6.03 13.33 -7.98
N THR A 272 5.39 12.68 -7.00
CA THR A 272 4.40 11.61 -7.25
C THR A 272 3.22 12.14 -8.05
N THR A 273 2.69 13.33 -7.72
CA THR A 273 1.51 13.89 -8.39
C THR A 273 1.80 14.25 -9.84
N VAL A 274 2.96 14.87 -10.11
CA VAL A 274 3.40 15.10 -11.49
C VAL A 274 3.46 13.78 -12.25
N PHE A 275 4.05 12.76 -11.63
CA PHE A 275 4.15 11.44 -12.25
C PHE A 275 2.78 10.79 -12.50
N TYR A 276 1.86 10.89 -11.56
CA TYR A 276 0.51 10.34 -11.64
C TYR A 276 -0.33 11.02 -12.70
N LEU A 277 -0.24 12.34 -12.80
CA LEU A 277 -0.87 13.10 -13.88
C LEU A 277 -0.30 12.70 -15.23
N LEU A 278 1.04 12.58 -15.35
CA LEU A 278 1.68 12.13 -16.58
C LEU A 278 1.19 10.73 -16.98
N LEU A 279 1.28 9.74 -16.10
CA LEU A 279 0.89 8.37 -16.41
C LEU A 279 -0.62 8.25 -16.66
N GLY A 280 -1.45 8.84 -15.80
CA GLY A 280 -2.91 8.79 -15.93
C GLY A 280 -3.39 9.43 -17.23
N CYS A 281 -2.90 10.64 -17.54
CA CYS A 281 -3.28 11.34 -18.77
C CYS A 281 -2.70 10.70 -20.03
N THR A 282 -1.43 10.27 -20.03
CA THR A 282 -0.85 9.60 -21.21
C THR A 282 -1.49 8.24 -21.46
N GLY A 283 -1.78 7.48 -20.40
CA GLY A 283 -2.55 6.24 -20.50
C GLY A 283 -3.95 6.49 -21.05
N TYR A 284 -4.64 7.54 -20.59
CA TYR A 284 -5.94 7.89 -21.12
C TYR A 284 -5.88 8.38 -22.58
N ALA A 285 -4.87 9.15 -22.97
CA ALA A 285 -4.64 9.52 -24.37
C ALA A 285 -4.36 8.31 -25.27
N ALA A 286 -3.67 7.29 -24.75
CA ALA A 286 -3.31 6.07 -25.48
C ALA A 286 -4.49 5.09 -25.63
N PHE A 287 -5.33 4.96 -24.61
CA PHE A 287 -6.36 3.92 -24.56
C PHE A 287 -7.80 4.43 -24.58
N GLY A 288 -8.04 5.70 -24.22
CA GLY A 288 -9.38 6.28 -24.13
C GLY A 288 -10.26 5.52 -23.14
N ASN A 289 -11.48 5.20 -23.56
CA ASN A 289 -12.45 4.48 -22.73
C ASN A 289 -12.01 3.04 -22.40
N ASP A 290 -11.11 2.48 -23.21
CA ASP A 290 -10.60 1.11 -23.07
C ASP A 290 -9.35 1.04 -22.18
N ALA A 291 -9.05 2.11 -21.42
CA ALA A 291 -7.92 2.11 -20.49
C ALA A 291 -8.05 0.91 -19.53
N PRO A 292 -7.03 0.05 -19.45
CA PRO A 292 -7.09 -1.16 -18.63
C PRO A 292 -7.03 -0.81 -17.15
N GLY A 293 -7.72 -1.59 -16.31
CA GLY A 293 -7.71 -1.41 -14.85
C GLY A 293 -6.31 -1.47 -14.23
N ASN A 294 -5.41 -2.26 -14.81
CA ASN A 294 -3.97 -2.22 -14.50
C ASN A 294 -3.19 -2.09 -15.81
N ILE A 295 -2.50 -0.96 -15.96
CA ILE A 295 -1.82 -0.54 -17.19
C ILE A 295 -0.73 -1.47 -17.69
N LEU A 296 -0.14 -2.30 -16.82
CA LEU A 296 0.91 -3.26 -17.16
C LEU A 296 0.38 -4.67 -17.45
N THR A 297 -0.94 -4.85 -17.45
CA THR A 297 -1.59 -6.15 -17.60
C THR A 297 -2.70 -6.10 -18.66
N GLY A 298 -3.23 -7.27 -19.02
CA GLY A 298 -4.31 -7.37 -20.00
C GLY A 298 -3.82 -7.12 -21.44
N PHE A 299 -4.66 -6.45 -22.24
CA PHE A 299 -4.41 -6.16 -23.66
C PHE A 299 -3.58 -4.89 -23.90
N ALA A 300 -3.08 -4.26 -22.84
CA ALA A 300 -2.43 -2.96 -22.89
C ALA A 300 -1.16 -2.99 -23.77
N PHE A 301 -0.28 -3.95 -23.49
CA PHE A 301 1.03 -4.06 -24.13
C PHE A 301 1.44 -5.53 -24.26
N TYR A 302 1.85 -5.92 -25.46
CA TYR A 302 2.46 -7.22 -25.75
C TYR A 302 3.87 -7.08 -26.31
N GLU A 303 4.16 -5.95 -26.97
CA GLU A 303 5.48 -5.61 -27.50
C GLU A 303 5.88 -4.17 -27.09
N PRO A 304 7.17 -3.90 -26.84
CA PRO A 304 8.27 -4.86 -26.78
C PRO A 304 8.18 -5.77 -25.53
N PHE A 305 8.13 -7.09 -25.73
CA PHE A 305 7.80 -8.07 -24.68
C PHE A 305 8.72 -7.99 -23.45
N TRP A 306 10.03 -7.85 -23.69
CA TRP A 306 11.06 -7.78 -22.63
C TRP A 306 10.88 -6.56 -21.72
N LEU A 307 10.33 -5.46 -22.25
CA LEU A 307 10.13 -4.23 -21.50
C LEU A 307 8.90 -4.35 -20.60
N VAL A 308 7.85 -5.00 -21.10
CA VAL A 308 6.65 -5.35 -20.31
C VAL A 308 7.02 -6.36 -19.21
N ASP A 309 7.88 -7.33 -19.51
CA ASP A 309 8.42 -8.27 -18.52
C ASP A 309 9.21 -7.53 -17.44
N LEU A 310 10.15 -6.66 -17.83
CA LEU A 310 10.96 -5.90 -16.89
C LEU A 310 10.09 -5.05 -15.95
N ALA A 311 9.06 -4.38 -16.47
CA ALA A 311 8.13 -3.61 -15.67
C ALA A 311 7.37 -4.49 -14.66
N ASN A 312 6.82 -5.62 -15.10
CA ASN A 312 6.10 -6.53 -14.21
C ASN A 312 7.02 -7.22 -13.19
N ILE A 313 8.26 -7.54 -13.54
CA ILE A 313 9.27 -8.04 -12.61
C ILE A 313 9.61 -6.98 -11.56
N CYS A 314 9.77 -5.72 -11.95
CA CYS A 314 9.93 -4.61 -11.01
C CYS A 314 8.74 -4.50 -10.04
N VAL A 315 7.49 -4.63 -10.52
CA VAL A 315 6.32 -4.67 -9.64
C VAL A 315 6.41 -5.84 -8.65
N ILE A 316 6.71 -7.05 -9.11
CA ILE A 316 6.82 -8.24 -8.24
C ILE A 316 7.89 -8.02 -7.16
N VAL A 317 9.08 -7.57 -7.54
CA VAL A 317 10.19 -7.34 -6.60
C VAL A 317 9.84 -6.25 -5.57
N HIS A 318 9.22 -5.15 -6.01
CA HIS A 318 8.75 -4.12 -5.09
C HIS A 318 7.75 -4.72 -4.10
N LEU A 319 6.71 -5.38 -4.59
CA LEU A 319 5.64 -5.91 -3.74
C LEU A 319 6.13 -7.01 -2.80
N ILE A 320 7.19 -7.74 -3.13
CA ILE A 320 7.85 -8.67 -2.20
C ILE A 320 8.34 -7.93 -0.95
N GLY A 321 9.08 -6.84 -1.13
CA GLY A 321 9.60 -6.03 -0.03
C GLY A 321 8.50 -5.26 0.71
N ALA A 322 7.61 -4.60 -0.02
CA ALA A 322 6.52 -3.82 0.55
C ALA A 322 5.58 -4.68 1.41
N TYR A 323 5.27 -5.91 0.98
CA TYR A 323 4.46 -6.83 1.77
C TYR A 323 5.07 -7.08 3.16
N GLN A 324 6.38 -7.28 3.26
CA GLN A 324 7.03 -7.48 4.55
C GLN A 324 6.91 -6.23 5.43
N VAL A 325 7.14 -5.04 4.88
CA VAL A 325 7.02 -3.78 5.62
C VAL A 325 5.62 -3.60 6.22
N PHE A 326 4.57 -3.90 5.46
CA PHE A 326 3.18 -3.78 5.91
C PHE A 326 2.72 -4.93 6.82
N ALA A 327 3.32 -6.12 6.70
CA ALA A 327 2.98 -7.28 7.52
C ALA A 327 3.59 -7.23 8.92
N GLN A 328 4.79 -6.65 9.09
CA GLN A 328 5.46 -6.61 10.40
C GLN A 328 4.62 -5.94 11.51
N PRO A 329 3.98 -4.78 11.32
CA PRO A 329 3.16 -4.17 12.36
C PRO A 329 1.97 -5.06 12.80
N ILE A 330 1.38 -5.82 11.87
CA ILE A 330 0.30 -6.76 12.17
C ILE A 330 0.85 -7.91 13.02
N PHE A 331 1.98 -8.49 12.62
CA PHE A 331 2.62 -9.58 13.36
C PHE A 331 3.03 -9.13 14.76
N ALA A 332 3.77 -8.02 14.88
CA ALA A 332 4.21 -7.48 16.16
C ALA A 332 3.04 -7.26 17.13
N ARG A 333 1.92 -6.70 16.64
CA ARG A 333 0.75 -6.44 17.47
C ARG A 333 0.04 -7.71 17.95
N LEU A 334 -0.11 -8.71 17.08
CA LEU A 334 -0.79 -9.95 17.42
C LEU A 334 0.10 -10.86 18.28
N GLU A 335 1.40 -10.93 17.98
CA GLU A 335 2.38 -11.67 18.78
C GLU A 335 2.45 -11.12 20.21
N SER A 336 2.59 -9.81 20.36
CA SER A 336 2.60 -9.15 21.68
C SER A 336 1.29 -9.36 22.44
N TYR A 337 0.14 -9.27 21.77
CA TYR A 337 -1.15 -9.53 22.41
C TYR A 337 -1.24 -10.94 22.99
N VAL A 338 -0.88 -11.95 22.19
CA VAL A 338 -0.91 -13.35 22.61
C VAL A 338 0.11 -13.62 23.72
N ALA A 339 1.32 -13.06 23.61
CA ALA A 339 2.36 -13.18 24.64
C ALA A 339 1.90 -12.60 25.98
N CYS A 340 1.27 -11.41 25.98
CA CYS A 340 0.74 -10.79 27.20
C CYS A 340 -0.43 -11.57 27.82
N GLN A 341 -1.27 -12.21 27.00
CA GLN A 341 -2.42 -12.95 27.49
C GLN A 341 -2.03 -14.29 28.15
N TRP A 342 -0.93 -14.89 27.71
CA TRP A 342 -0.43 -16.17 28.23
C TRP A 342 1.09 -16.13 28.52
N PRO A 343 1.52 -15.38 29.54
CA PRO A 343 2.94 -15.17 29.84
C PRO A 343 3.67 -16.46 30.26
N ASP A 344 2.97 -17.41 30.87
CA ASP A 344 3.59 -18.64 31.39
C ASP A 344 3.65 -19.79 30.36
N ALA A 345 3.02 -19.61 29.19
CA ALA A 345 2.95 -20.65 28.18
C ALA A 345 4.28 -20.75 27.40
N LYS A 346 5.04 -21.82 27.66
CA LYS A 346 6.34 -22.05 26.99
C LYS A 346 6.24 -22.10 25.46
N PHE A 347 5.14 -22.64 24.91
CA PHE A 347 4.92 -22.64 23.46
C PHE A 347 4.82 -21.23 22.86
N ILE A 348 4.37 -20.26 23.66
CA ILE A 348 4.13 -18.87 23.25
C ILE A 348 5.41 -18.05 23.40
N ASN A 349 6.10 -18.17 24.53
CA ASN A 349 7.22 -17.29 24.87
C ASN A 349 8.62 -17.90 24.69
N ALA A 350 8.74 -19.22 24.44
CA ALA A 350 10.05 -19.84 24.23
C ALA A 350 10.50 -19.77 22.77
N THR A 351 11.76 -19.38 22.60
CA THR A 351 12.50 -19.52 21.34
C THR A 351 13.36 -20.79 21.40
N TYR A 352 13.15 -21.70 20.46
CA TYR A 352 13.89 -22.95 20.36
C TYR A 352 14.96 -22.86 19.27
N TYR A 353 16.17 -23.29 19.56
CA TYR A 353 17.27 -23.29 18.60
C TYR A 353 17.41 -24.66 17.95
N VAL A 354 16.99 -24.78 16.68
CA VAL A 354 17.07 -26.02 15.92
C VAL A 354 18.33 -26.00 15.07
N ARG A 355 19.18 -27.01 15.23
CA ARG A 355 20.38 -27.16 14.40
C ARG A 355 20.01 -27.90 13.13
N LEU A 356 20.11 -27.22 11.99
CA LEU A 356 19.87 -27.84 10.68
C LEU A 356 21.17 -28.50 10.19
N PRO A 357 21.19 -29.83 9.98
CA PRO A 357 22.35 -30.51 9.43
C PRO A 357 22.46 -30.19 7.93
N GLY A 358 23.49 -29.44 7.55
CA GLY A 358 23.80 -29.15 6.16
C GLY A 358 24.79 -30.16 5.58
N ARG A 359 24.38 -30.92 4.57
CA ARG A 359 25.27 -31.80 3.79
C ARG A 359 26.13 -31.01 2.79
N TRP A 360 25.68 -29.82 2.40
CA TRP A 360 26.28 -28.96 1.37
C TRP A 360 26.47 -27.49 1.82
N TRP A 361 26.16 -27.18 3.08
CA TRP A 361 26.24 -25.83 3.66
C TRP A 361 26.59 -25.94 5.15
N PRO A 362 27.16 -24.89 5.79
CA PRO A 362 27.53 -24.93 7.20
C PRO A 362 26.32 -25.25 8.08
N ALA A 363 26.48 -26.13 9.08
CA ALA A 363 25.41 -26.42 10.03
C ALA A 363 24.98 -25.12 10.72
N THR A 364 23.76 -24.67 10.45
CA THR A 364 23.26 -23.39 10.94
C THR A 364 22.21 -23.62 12.00
N THR A 365 22.26 -22.82 13.06
CA THR A 365 21.28 -22.85 14.14
C THR A 365 20.19 -21.84 13.84
N VAL A 366 18.95 -22.30 13.71
CA VAL A 366 17.80 -21.44 13.44
C VAL A 366 16.98 -21.27 14.72
N ALA A 367 16.71 -20.02 15.09
CA ALA A 367 15.78 -19.68 16.15
C ALA A 367 14.34 -19.88 15.66
N VAL A 368 13.58 -20.73 16.33
CA VAL A 368 12.19 -21.06 16.02
C VAL A 368 11.33 -20.67 17.21
N ALA A 369 10.49 -19.66 17.03
CA ALA A 369 9.44 -19.30 17.98
C ALA A 369 8.11 -19.88 17.48
N PRO A 370 7.52 -20.90 18.17
CA PRO A 370 6.35 -21.60 17.66
C PRO A 370 5.14 -20.70 17.46
N LEU A 371 4.93 -19.71 18.35
CA LEU A 371 3.91 -18.67 18.16
C LEU A 371 4.10 -17.93 16.83
N LYS A 372 5.30 -17.38 16.59
CA LYS A 372 5.59 -16.62 15.37
C LYS A 372 5.37 -17.49 14.13
N LEU A 373 5.83 -18.74 14.17
CA LEU A 373 5.65 -19.69 13.08
C LEU A 373 4.17 -19.92 12.75
N VAL A 374 3.37 -20.31 13.74
CA VAL A 374 1.95 -20.65 13.54
C VAL A 374 1.14 -19.41 13.18
N LEU A 375 1.30 -18.32 13.92
CA LEU A 375 0.51 -17.10 13.74
C LEU A 375 0.76 -16.45 12.37
N ARG A 376 2.03 -16.26 11.99
CA ARG A 376 2.37 -15.68 10.67
C ARG A 376 1.88 -16.58 9.54
N THR A 377 1.96 -17.90 9.70
CA THR A 377 1.42 -18.86 8.72
C THR A 377 -0.09 -18.70 8.55
N ILE A 378 -0.84 -18.63 9.65
CA ILE A 378 -2.30 -18.44 9.61
C ILE A 378 -2.66 -17.13 8.89
N ILE A 379 -1.99 -16.03 9.24
CA ILE A 379 -2.27 -14.71 8.65
C ILE A 379 -2.01 -14.70 7.15
N ILE A 380 -0.88 -15.26 6.72
CA ILE A 380 -0.51 -15.28 5.28
C ILE A 380 -1.47 -16.19 4.51
N MET A 381 -1.75 -17.40 5.02
CA MET A 381 -2.72 -18.31 4.40
C MET A 381 -4.11 -17.67 4.29
N PHE A 382 -4.57 -16.99 5.34
CA PHE A 382 -5.84 -16.27 5.32
C PHE A 382 -5.84 -15.12 4.30
N THR A 383 -4.76 -14.35 4.24
CA THR A 383 -4.59 -13.24 3.29
C THR A 383 -4.61 -13.74 1.85
N THR A 384 -3.87 -14.81 1.56
CA THR A 384 -3.86 -15.44 0.22
C THR A 384 -5.23 -16.02 -0.13
N LEU A 385 -5.94 -16.62 0.83
CA LEU A 385 -7.30 -17.12 0.61
C LEU A 385 -8.26 -15.97 0.24
N VAL A 386 -8.23 -14.86 0.97
CA VAL A 386 -9.08 -13.70 0.66
C VAL A 386 -8.75 -13.12 -0.71
N ALA A 387 -7.46 -13.01 -1.06
CA ALA A 387 -7.04 -12.58 -2.40
C ALA A 387 -7.58 -13.50 -3.52
N MET A 388 -7.61 -14.81 -3.28
CA MET A 388 -8.18 -15.79 -4.23
C MET A 388 -9.70 -15.68 -4.36
N LEU A 389 -10.40 -15.33 -3.28
CA LEU A 389 -11.86 -15.17 -3.28
C LEU A 389 -12.30 -13.85 -3.91
N LEU A 390 -11.46 -12.81 -3.83
CA LEU A 390 -11.74 -11.46 -4.32
C LEU A 390 -10.62 -10.95 -5.27
N PRO A 391 -10.37 -11.59 -6.42
CA PRO A 391 -9.26 -11.26 -7.32
C PRO A 391 -9.52 -9.99 -8.17
N PHE A 392 -10.25 -9.00 -7.63
CA PHE A 392 -10.71 -7.82 -8.36
C PHE A 392 -9.80 -6.62 -8.05
N PHE A 393 -8.79 -6.40 -8.88
CA PHE A 393 -7.74 -5.40 -8.65
C PHE A 393 -8.30 -4.01 -8.30
N ASN A 394 -9.10 -3.39 -9.18
CA ASN A 394 -9.64 -2.04 -8.92
C ASN A 394 -10.55 -2.00 -7.69
N ALA A 395 -11.43 -3.00 -7.54
CA ALA A 395 -12.40 -3.07 -6.44
C ALA A 395 -11.71 -3.14 -5.08
N VAL A 396 -10.70 -4.00 -4.95
CA VAL A 396 -9.96 -4.18 -3.70
C VAL A 396 -9.14 -2.93 -3.39
N LEU A 397 -8.39 -2.39 -4.36
CA LEU A 397 -7.61 -1.15 -4.15
C LEU A 397 -8.52 0.02 -3.81
N GLY A 398 -9.65 0.15 -4.51
CA GLY A 398 -10.66 1.18 -4.25
C GLY A 398 -11.23 1.11 -2.84
N LEU A 399 -11.51 -0.10 -2.35
CA LEU A 399 -12.03 -0.31 -1.00
C LEU A 399 -10.98 0.02 0.06
N ILE A 400 -9.73 -0.40 -0.13
CA ILE A 400 -8.61 -0.08 0.77
C ILE A 400 -8.44 1.44 0.85
N GLY A 401 -8.36 2.12 -0.31
CA GLY A 401 -8.27 3.56 -0.38
C GLY A 401 -9.43 4.27 0.33
N ALA A 402 -10.66 3.81 0.12
CA ALA A 402 -11.84 4.38 0.75
C ALA A 402 -11.82 4.25 2.29
N LEU A 403 -11.45 3.07 2.79
CA LEU A 403 -11.40 2.75 4.22
C LEU A 403 -10.20 3.39 4.93
N GLY A 404 -9.08 3.61 4.23
CA GLY A 404 -7.89 4.26 4.80
C GLY A 404 -7.94 5.78 4.74
N PHE A 405 -8.41 6.35 3.63
CA PHE A 405 -8.26 7.78 3.32
C PHE A 405 -8.92 8.70 4.36
N TRP A 406 -10.22 8.59 4.57
CA TRP A 406 -10.88 9.47 5.54
C TRP A 406 -10.36 9.29 6.97
N PRO A 407 -10.38 8.09 7.58
CA PRO A 407 -10.01 7.98 8.99
C PRO A 407 -8.54 8.32 9.24
N LEU A 408 -7.62 7.75 8.46
CA LEU A 408 -6.17 7.82 8.73
C LEU A 408 -5.50 9.03 8.09
N SER A 409 -5.87 9.40 6.85
CA SER A 409 -5.24 10.51 6.16
C SER A 409 -5.90 11.86 6.46
N VAL A 410 -7.14 11.89 6.95
CA VAL A 410 -7.88 13.15 7.15
C VAL A 410 -8.39 13.35 8.58
N TYR A 411 -9.25 12.48 9.08
CA TYR A 411 -9.97 12.65 10.35
C TYR A 411 -9.03 12.72 11.55
N PHE A 412 -8.16 11.74 11.73
CA PHE A 412 -7.24 11.72 12.88
C PHE A 412 -6.21 12.86 12.82
N PRO A 413 -5.55 13.17 11.69
CA PRO A 413 -4.66 14.33 11.59
C PRO A 413 -5.35 15.65 11.91
N VAL A 414 -6.56 15.87 11.39
CA VAL A 414 -7.36 17.08 11.66
C VAL A 414 -7.76 17.14 13.14
N SER A 415 -8.25 16.03 13.70
CA SER A 415 -8.69 15.96 15.10
C SER A 415 -7.53 16.19 16.07
N MET A 416 -6.38 15.55 15.83
CA MET A 416 -5.17 15.76 16.63
C MET A 416 -4.69 17.21 16.53
N HIS A 417 -4.76 17.82 15.34
CA HIS A 417 -4.39 19.23 15.16
C HIS A 417 -5.29 20.18 15.94
N VAL A 418 -6.60 19.97 15.91
CA VAL A 418 -7.59 20.73 16.69
C VAL A 418 -7.30 20.60 18.18
N ALA A 419 -7.04 19.37 18.66
CA ALA A 419 -6.71 19.12 20.05
C ALA A 419 -5.38 19.78 20.46
N ARG A 420 -4.33 19.65 19.64
CA ARG A 420 -3.01 20.23 19.87
C ARG A 420 -3.04 21.74 20.04
N LEU A 421 -3.77 22.44 19.16
CA LEU A 421 -3.85 23.91 19.19
C LEU A 421 -4.98 24.43 20.09
N GLY A 422 -5.81 23.56 20.67
CA GLY A 422 -6.97 23.97 21.46
C GLY A 422 -7.98 24.81 20.67
N ILE A 423 -8.15 24.52 19.36
CA ILE A 423 -9.04 25.31 18.48
C ILE A 423 -10.48 25.17 18.99
N ARG A 424 -11.13 26.31 19.29
CA ARG A 424 -12.48 26.29 19.85
C ARG A 424 -13.51 25.95 18.77
N ARG A 425 -14.52 25.18 19.17
CA ARG A 425 -15.66 24.88 18.28
C ARG A 425 -16.36 26.18 17.89
N GLY A 426 -16.70 26.31 16.60
CA GLY A 426 -17.36 27.49 16.04
C GLY A 426 -16.41 28.55 15.47
N GLU A 427 -15.10 28.49 15.73
CA GLU A 427 -14.14 29.37 15.07
C GLU A 427 -14.06 29.09 13.55
N PRO A 428 -13.75 30.09 12.70
CA PRO A 428 -13.69 29.89 11.25
C PRO A 428 -12.72 28.77 10.82
N ARG A 429 -11.58 28.66 11.51
CA ARG A 429 -10.60 27.58 11.28
C ARG A 429 -11.15 26.21 11.64
N TRP A 430 -11.96 26.12 12.69
CA TRP A 430 -12.61 24.87 13.04
C TRP A 430 -13.61 24.46 11.96
N TRP A 431 -14.46 25.39 11.51
CA TRP A 431 -15.41 25.13 10.43
C TRP A 431 -14.73 24.71 9.13
N SER A 432 -13.63 25.34 8.73
CA SER A 432 -12.89 24.96 7.52
C SER A 432 -12.33 23.54 7.62
N LEU A 433 -11.77 23.18 8.77
CA LEU A 433 -11.22 21.84 9.02
C LEU A 433 -12.32 20.76 9.04
N GLN A 434 -13.45 21.05 9.67
CA GLN A 434 -14.59 20.13 9.70
C GLN A 434 -15.24 19.98 8.33
N ALA A 435 -15.39 21.06 7.57
CA ALA A 435 -15.94 21.02 6.21
C ALA A 435 -15.06 20.16 5.28
N MET A 436 -13.75 20.36 5.30
CA MET A 436 -12.81 19.52 4.54
C MET A 436 -12.91 18.05 4.96
N SER A 437 -12.89 17.77 6.27
CA SER A 437 -13.01 16.39 6.77
C SER A 437 -14.33 15.74 6.38
N PHE A 438 -15.44 16.49 6.41
CA PHE A 438 -16.76 16.00 6.03
C PHE A 438 -16.88 15.73 4.53
N VAL A 439 -16.32 16.58 3.65
CA VAL A 439 -16.27 16.31 2.21
C VAL A 439 -15.47 15.03 1.94
N CYS A 440 -14.30 14.88 2.55
CA CYS A 440 -13.50 13.66 2.42
C CYS A 440 -14.23 12.41 2.96
N PHE A 441 -15.02 12.55 4.02
CA PHE A 441 -15.87 11.48 4.54
C PHE A 441 -16.89 11.01 3.51
N LEU A 442 -17.60 11.95 2.87
CA LEU A 442 -18.57 11.63 1.84
C LEU A 442 -17.92 10.95 0.63
N ILE A 443 -16.73 11.41 0.22
CA ILE A 443 -15.94 10.78 -0.84
C ILE A 443 -15.57 9.34 -0.46
N SER A 444 -15.10 9.10 0.76
CA SER A 444 -14.78 7.76 1.26
C SER A 444 -16.02 6.85 1.27
N ILE A 445 -17.18 7.31 1.74
CA ILE A 445 -18.42 6.53 1.69
C ILE A 445 -18.78 6.17 0.25
N ALA A 446 -18.76 7.15 -0.64
CA ALA A 446 -19.12 6.95 -2.04
C ALA A 446 -18.16 5.95 -2.70
N ALA A 447 -16.85 6.08 -2.48
CA ALA A 447 -15.84 5.15 -2.95
C ALA A 447 -16.01 3.72 -2.41
N SER A 448 -16.36 3.58 -1.12
CA SER A 448 -16.70 2.27 -0.55
C SER A 448 -17.92 1.64 -1.25
N ILE A 449 -18.96 2.43 -1.53
CA ILE A 449 -20.15 1.96 -2.26
C ILE A 449 -19.77 1.46 -3.66
N GLY A 450 -19.00 2.25 -4.42
CA GLY A 450 -18.53 1.84 -5.76
C GLY A 450 -17.71 0.55 -5.72
N SER A 451 -16.81 0.43 -4.75
CA SER A 451 -15.95 -0.77 -4.59
C SER A 451 -16.73 -2.01 -4.20
N VAL A 452 -17.68 -1.90 -3.26
CA VAL A 452 -18.54 -3.02 -2.86
C VAL A 452 -19.47 -3.43 -4.00
N GLN A 453 -20.02 -2.47 -4.74
CA GLN A 453 -20.87 -2.77 -5.90
C GLN A 453 -20.09 -3.54 -6.97
N ASP A 454 -18.86 -3.14 -7.28
CA ASP A 454 -18.01 -3.83 -8.25
C ASP A 454 -17.65 -5.25 -7.78
N ILE A 455 -17.32 -5.43 -6.49
CA ILE A 455 -17.11 -6.76 -5.89
C ILE A 455 -18.36 -7.63 -6.06
N VAL A 456 -19.54 -7.12 -5.68
CA VAL A 456 -20.80 -7.88 -5.74
C VAL A 456 -21.18 -8.21 -7.19
N HIS A 457 -20.96 -7.28 -8.12
CA HIS A 457 -21.21 -7.51 -9.54
C HIS A 457 -20.30 -8.62 -10.08
N ASN A 458 -18.99 -8.51 -9.85
CA ASN A 458 -18.02 -9.47 -10.33
C ASN A 458 -18.17 -10.85 -9.67
N LEU A 459 -18.57 -10.93 -8.40
CA LEU A 459 -18.87 -12.20 -7.72
C LEU A 459 -20.04 -12.96 -8.32
N LYS A 460 -21.04 -12.28 -8.91
CA LYS A 460 -22.15 -12.96 -9.59
C LYS A 460 -21.70 -13.68 -10.87
N ALA A 461 -20.67 -13.15 -11.53
CA ALA A 461 -20.09 -13.73 -12.74
C ALA A 461 -18.91 -14.68 -12.44
N ALA A 462 -18.27 -14.54 -11.29
CA ALA A 462 -17.09 -15.31 -10.92
C ALA A 462 -17.45 -16.74 -10.51
N ALA A 463 -16.80 -17.71 -11.14
CA ALA A 463 -16.63 -19.03 -10.58
C ALA A 463 -15.27 -19.05 -9.85
N PRO A 464 -15.23 -19.02 -8.51
CA PRO A 464 -13.97 -19.04 -7.78
C PRO A 464 -13.12 -20.24 -8.21
N PHE A 465 -11.81 -20.02 -8.36
CA PHE A 465 -10.82 -21.04 -8.74
C PHE A 465 -10.82 -21.53 -10.20
N LYS A 466 -11.54 -20.88 -11.13
CA LYS A 466 -11.39 -21.17 -12.58
C LYS A 466 -10.24 -20.37 -13.22
N THR A 467 -9.61 -20.95 -14.23
CA THR A 467 -8.61 -20.27 -15.06
C THR A 467 -9.27 -19.13 -15.83
N VAL A 468 -8.66 -17.93 -15.77
CA VAL A 468 -9.02 -16.84 -16.67
C VAL A 468 -8.28 -17.13 -17.97
N ASN A 469 -9.03 -17.50 -19.01
CA ASN A 469 -8.46 -17.69 -20.34
C ASN A 469 -7.95 -16.36 -20.89
#